data_AF-A0A7C2Z160-F1
#
_entry.id   AF-A0A7C2Z160-F1
#
_cell.length_a   1.000
_cell.length_b   1.000
_cell.length_c   1.000
_cell.angle_alpha   90.00
_cell.angle_beta   90.00
_cell.angle_gamma   90.00
#
_symmetry.space_group_name_H-M   'P 1'
#
loop_
_entity.id
_entity.type
_entity.pdbx_description
1 polymer ?
#
loop_
_entity_poly.entity_id
_entity_poly.type
_entity_poly.pdbx_seq_one_letter_code
_entity_poly.pdbx_strand_id
1 'polypeptide(L)'
;MIAARLVRLIEANSEALASSLMQRLKTHRELADLSKVPAEELRQRVFEVYRNLSEWISSRSVADIERRYRAIGARRAMQGVPLSQVVYAILLVKEHLWEFLEQEGLVDRHVELFQEMELLHLVNRFFDRAVFYTALGYEQARAAQVA
;
A
#
# COMPACT_ATOMS: atom_id res chain seq x y z
N MET A 1 6.08 21.42 8.08
CA MET A 1 4.89 20.84 7.44
C MET A 1 4.83 19.36 7.74
N ILE A 2 3.69 18.90 8.27
CA ILE A 2 3.48 17.51 8.72
C ILE A 2 3.69 16.48 7.60
N ALA A 3 3.33 16.81 6.36
CA ALA A 3 3.54 15.94 5.20
C ALA A 3 5.02 15.59 4.96
N ALA A 4 5.93 16.56 5.13
CA ALA A 4 7.37 16.31 5.00
C ALA A 4 7.92 15.48 6.17
N ARG A 5 7.33 15.60 7.38
CA ARG A 5 7.66 14.75 8.52
C ARG A 5 7.23 13.30 8.26
N LEU A 6 6.02 13.10 7.72
CA LEU A 6 5.54 11.77 7.32
C LEU A 6 6.46 11.12 6.29
N VAL A 7 6.80 11.82 5.21
CA VAL A 7 7.72 11.30 4.17
C VAL A 7 9.03 10.84 4.79
N ARG A 8 9.66 11.67 5.64
CA ARG A 8 10.92 11.30 6.32
C ARG A 8 10.78 10.09 7.23
N LEU A 9 9.69 9.98 7.99
CA LEU A 9 9.46 8.81 8.84
C LEU A 9 9.27 7.54 8.03
N ILE A 10 8.48 7.61 6.96
CA ILE A 10 8.26 6.46 6.05
C ILE A 10 9.58 6.06 5.41
N GLU A 11 10.35 7.00 4.85
CA GLU A 11 11.62 6.69 4.18
C GLU A 11 12.64 6.06 5.14
N ALA A 12 12.79 6.65 6.33
CA ALA A 12 13.73 6.16 7.35
C ALA A 12 13.37 4.77 7.92
N ASN A 13 12.08 4.39 7.87
CA ASN A 13 11.59 3.15 8.49
C ASN A 13 10.99 2.16 7.48
N SER A 14 11.09 2.43 6.17
CA SER A 14 10.45 1.66 5.11
C SER A 14 10.82 0.16 5.13
N GLU A 15 12.06 -0.17 5.47
CA GLU A 15 12.52 -1.56 5.60
C GLU A 15 11.96 -2.26 6.85
N ALA A 16 11.87 -1.55 7.98
CA ALA A 16 11.30 -2.07 9.21
C ALA A 16 9.77 -2.28 9.06
N LEU A 17 9.08 -1.30 8.49
CA LEU A 17 7.66 -1.38 8.12
C LEU A 17 7.39 -2.56 7.18
N ALA A 18 8.21 -2.72 6.14
CA ALA A 18 8.05 -3.83 5.21
C ALA A 18 8.27 -5.20 5.89
N SER A 19 9.29 -5.30 6.74
CA SER A 19 9.62 -6.54 7.44
C SER A 19 8.53 -6.94 8.45
N SER A 20 8.02 -5.98 9.22
CA SER A 20 6.92 -6.21 10.17
C SER A 20 5.63 -6.62 9.46
N LEU A 21 5.26 -5.91 8.38
CA LEU A 21 4.10 -6.29 7.60
C LEU A 21 4.22 -7.69 6.99
N MET A 22 5.41 -8.07 6.50
CA MET A 22 5.65 -9.41 5.96
C MET A 22 5.42 -10.53 6.98
N GLN A 23 5.70 -10.28 8.26
CA GLN A 23 5.38 -11.24 9.33
C GLN A 23 3.86 -11.34 9.53
N ARG A 24 3.16 -10.21 9.53
CA ARG A 24 1.70 -10.14 9.68
C ARG A 24 0.97 -10.82 8.52
N LEU A 25 1.39 -10.57 7.27
CA LEU A 25 0.77 -11.20 6.09
C LEU A 25 0.85 -12.75 6.14
N LYS A 26 1.88 -13.31 6.76
CA LYS A 26 2.05 -14.77 6.91
C LYS A 26 1.15 -15.38 7.98
N THR A 27 0.68 -14.60 8.96
CA THR A 27 -0.16 -15.10 10.05
C THR A 27 -1.65 -15.01 9.74
N HIS A 28 -2.05 -14.23 8.74
CA HIS A 28 -3.44 -14.10 8.29
C HIS A 28 -3.88 -15.26 7.39
N ARG A 29 -4.87 -16.03 7.84
CA ARG A 29 -5.43 -17.16 7.07
C ARG A 29 -6.17 -16.69 5.82
N GLU A 30 -6.74 -15.50 5.86
CA GLU A 30 -7.45 -14.86 4.75
C GLU A 30 -6.53 -14.54 3.57
N LEU A 31 -5.21 -14.57 3.78
CA LEU A 31 -4.19 -14.25 2.78
C LEU A 31 -3.40 -15.49 2.31
N ALA A 32 -3.95 -16.69 2.52
CA ALA A 32 -3.24 -17.94 2.24
C ALA A 32 -2.71 -18.05 0.80
N ASP A 33 -3.40 -17.49 -0.20
CA ASP A 33 -2.97 -17.54 -1.59
C ASP A 33 -1.88 -16.52 -1.93
N LEU A 34 -1.52 -15.59 -1.05
CA LEU A 34 -0.30 -14.79 -1.21
C LEU A 34 0.96 -15.66 -1.18
N SER A 35 0.89 -16.87 -0.62
CA SER A 35 1.99 -17.85 -0.69
C SER A 35 2.35 -18.27 -2.12
N LYS A 36 1.45 -18.06 -3.10
CA LYS A 36 1.73 -18.25 -4.54
C LYS A 36 2.70 -17.22 -5.10
N VAL A 37 2.93 -16.11 -4.38
CA VAL A 37 3.86 -15.05 -4.76
C VAL A 37 5.22 -15.34 -4.12
N PRO A 38 6.33 -15.22 -4.86
CA PRO A 38 7.67 -15.33 -4.28
C PRO A 38 7.84 -14.36 -3.10
N ALA A 39 8.38 -14.85 -1.97
CA ALA A 39 8.50 -14.05 -0.75
C ALA A 39 9.31 -12.76 -0.96
N GLU A 40 10.38 -12.83 -1.75
CA GLU A 40 11.22 -11.68 -2.08
C GLU A 40 10.47 -10.65 -2.94
N GLU A 41 9.64 -11.13 -3.87
CA GLU A 41 8.78 -10.25 -4.65
C GLU A 41 7.75 -9.56 -3.73
N LEU A 42 7.13 -10.30 -2.82
CA LEU A 42 6.15 -9.72 -1.90
C LEU A 42 6.80 -8.65 -1.00
N ARG A 43 7.99 -8.94 -0.46
CA ARG A 43 8.79 -7.99 0.33
C ARG A 43 9.10 -6.72 -0.46
N GLN A 44 9.61 -6.88 -1.69
CA GLN A 44 9.89 -5.75 -2.58
C GLN A 44 8.63 -4.92 -2.86
N ARG A 45 7.49 -5.58 -3.09
CA ARG A 45 6.22 -4.88 -3.36
C ARG A 45 5.74 -4.08 -2.15
N VAL A 46 5.84 -4.62 -0.94
CA VAL A 46 5.49 -3.89 0.28
C VAL A 46 6.37 -2.65 0.43
N PHE A 47 7.68 -2.80 0.26
CA PHE A 47 8.62 -1.67 0.29
C PHE A 47 8.27 -0.61 -0.76
N GLU A 48 7.96 -1.04 -1.98
CA GLU A 48 7.54 -0.14 -3.06
C GLU A 48 6.26 0.63 -2.73
N VAL A 49 5.31 0.05 -1.99
CA VAL A 49 4.08 0.77 -1.59
C VAL A 49 4.41 1.98 -0.71
N TYR A 50 5.32 1.83 0.27
CA TYR A 50 5.74 2.94 1.11
C TYR A 50 6.46 4.03 0.33
N ARG A 51 7.35 3.64 -0.60
CA ARG A 51 8.00 4.60 -1.50
C ARG A 51 7.00 5.33 -2.40
N ASN A 52 6.04 4.60 -2.98
CA ASN A 52 4.98 5.17 -3.82
C ASN A 52 4.13 6.16 -3.03
N LEU A 53 3.87 5.91 -1.75
CA LEU A 53 3.17 6.82 -0.87
C LEU A 53 3.99 8.11 -0.65
N SER A 54 5.28 8.01 -0.35
CA SER A 54 6.17 9.17 -0.23
C SER A 54 6.21 10.01 -1.52
N GLU A 55 6.30 9.36 -2.68
CA GLU A 55 6.24 10.02 -3.99
C GLU A 55 4.89 10.69 -4.25
N TRP A 56 3.77 10.06 -3.87
CA TRP A 56 2.44 10.64 -3.98
C TRP A 56 2.27 11.86 -3.08
N ILE A 57 2.82 11.79 -1.86
CA ILE A 57 2.80 12.90 -0.91
C ILE A 57 3.58 14.11 -1.47
N SER A 58 4.55 13.88 -2.33
CA SER A 58 5.37 14.93 -2.94
C SER A 58 4.83 15.45 -4.28
N SER A 59 4.39 14.55 -5.17
CA SER A 59 4.12 14.86 -6.59
C SER A 59 2.63 14.91 -6.97
N ARG A 60 1.75 14.26 -6.20
CA ARG A 60 0.31 14.09 -6.53
C ARG A 60 0.05 13.45 -7.91
N SER A 61 1.00 12.70 -8.45
CA SER A 61 0.87 12.06 -9.78
C SER A 61 -0.10 10.87 -9.76
N VAL A 62 -1.29 11.07 -10.31
CA VAL A 62 -2.30 9.99 -10.44
C VAL A 62 -1.89 8.96 -11.51
N ALA A 63 -1.25 9.42 -12.59
CA ALA A 63 -0.85 8.55 -13.70
C ALA A 63 0.18 7.48 -13.27
N ASP A 64 1.08 7.83 -12.34
CA ASP A 64 2.04 6.86 -11.81
C ASP A 64 1.38 5.80 -10.92
N ILE A 65 0.40 6.21 -10.11
CA ILE A 65 -0.40 5.26 -9.31
C ILE A 65 -1.16 4.32 -10.25
N GLU A 66 -1.87 4.86 -11.25
CA GLU A 66 -2.62 4.05 -12.21
C GLU A 66 -1.74 2.98 -12.86
N ARG A 67 -0.63 3.40 -13.46
CA ARG A 67 0.28 2.50 -14.16
C ARG A 67 0.83 1.41 -13.24
N ARG A 68 1.32 1.78 -12.05
CA ARG A 68 1.95 0.84 -11.11
C ARG A 68 0.94 -0.14 -10.53
N TYR A 69 -0.21 0.34 -10.07
CA TYR A 69 -1.18 -0.50 -9.38
C TYR A 69 -1.98 -1.39 -10.34
N ARG A 70 -2.20 -0.98 -11.59
CA ARG A 70 -2.69 -1.89 -12.64
C ARG A 70 -1.74 -3.05 -12.89
N ALA A 71 -0.43 -2.77 -13.01
CA ALA A 71 0.57 -3.81 -13.20
C ALA A 71 0.64 -4.80 -12.03
N ILE A 72 0.48 -4.32 -10.79
CA ILE A 72 0.38 -5.17 -9.60
C ILE A 72 -0.84 -6.09 -9.70
N GLY A 73 -2.02 -5.55 -10.01
CA GLY A 73 -3.25 -6.32 -10.17
C GLY A 73 -3.12 -7.40 -11.23
N ALA A 74 -2.63 -7.03 -12.41
CA ALA A 74 -2.41 -7.96 -13.52
C ALA A 74 -1.47 -9.11 -13.15
N ARG A 75 -0.35 -8.80 -12.49
CA ARG A 75 0.61 -9.82 -12.04
C ARG A 75 0.01 -10.78 -11.01
N ARG A 76 -0.76 -10.27 -10.05
CA ARG A 76 -1.43 -11.10 -9.04
C ARG A 76 -2.51 -11.99 -9.66
N ALA A 77 -3.23 -11.49 -10.66
CA ALA A 77 -4.12 -12.29 -11.47
C ALA A 77 -3.36 -13.44 -12.16
N MET A 78 -2.24 -13.16 -12.84
CA MET A 78 -1.42 -14.20 -13.49
C MET A 78 -0.89 -15.26 -12.50
N GLN A 79 -0.61 -14.87 -11.26
CA GLN A 79 -0.15 -15.77 -10.20
C GLN A 79 -1.28 -16.56 -9.51
N GLY A 80 -2.55 -16.36 -9.90
CA GLY A 80 -3.67 -17.10 -9.33
C GLY A 80 -4.04 -16.70 -7.90
N VAL A 81 -3.67 -15.50 -7.46
CA VAL A 81 -4.08 -14.93 -6.17
C VAL A 81 -5.49 -14.34 -6.33
N PRO A 82 -6.47 -14.63 -5.46
CA PRO A 82 -7.80 -14.01 -5.54
C PRO A 82 -7.75 -12.49 -5.32
N LEU A 83 -8.56 -11.74 -6.05
CA LEU A 83 -8.60 -10.27 -5.94
C LEU A 83 -8.87 -9.80 -4.51
N SER A 84 -9.76 -10.48 -3.78
CA SER A 84 -10.07 -10.16 -2.37
C SER A 84 -8.82 -10.15 -1.48
N GLN A 85 -7.91 -11.11 -1.67
CA GLN A 85 -6.67 -11.18 -0.91
C GLN A 85 -5.68 -10.09 -1.31
N VAL A 86 -5.63 -9.73 -2.59
CA VAL A 86 -4.80 -8.62 -3.07
C VAL A 86 -5.28 -7.30 -2.48
N VAL A 87 -6.59 -7.06 -2.50
CA VAL A 87 -7.20 -5.87 -1.90
C VAL A 87 -6.95 -5.84 -0.39
N TYR A 88 -7.18 -6.96 0.30
CA TYR A 88 -6.97 -7.04 1.74
C TYR A 88 -5.50 -6.80 2.13
N ALA A 89 -4.55 -7.31 1.34
CA ALA A 89 -3.14 -7.02 1.54
C ALA A 89 -2.82 -5.51 1.47
N ILE A 90 -3.41 -4.78 0.50
CA ILE A 90 -3.23 -3.32 0.39
C ILE A 90 -3.82 -2.60 1.61
N LEU A 91 -4.99 -3.03 2.09
CA LEU A 91 -5.62 -2.46 3.28
C LEU A 91 -4.79 -2.73 4.55
N LEU A 92 -4.16 -3.90 4.68
CA LEU A 92 -3.25 -4.20 5.77
C LEU A 92 -1.98 -3.33 5.74
N VAL A 93 -1.46 -2.98 4.56
CA VAL A 93 -0.35 -2.00 4.46
C VAL A 93 -0.77 -0.65 5.06
N LYS A 94 -2.00 -0.21 4.76
CA LYS A 94 -2.57 1.05 5.27
C LYS A 94 -2.77 1.01 6.79
N GLU A 95 -3.34 -0.06 7.31
CA GLU A 95 -3.53 -0.26 8.75
C GLU A 95 -2.19 -0.27 9.48
N HIS A 96 -1.22 -1.02 8.98
CA HIS A 96 0.11 -1.10 9.58
C HIS A 96 0.85 0.25 9.56
N LEU A 97 0.68 1.04 8.50
CA LEU A 97 1.19 2.41 8.48
C LEU A 97 0.57 3.25 9.60
N TRP A 98 -0.74 3.14 9.82
CA TRP A 98 -1.44 3.90 10.86
C TRP A 98 -0.90 3.54 12.25
N GLU A 99 -0.84 2.26 12.58
CA GLU A 99 -0.29 1.79 13.86
C GLU A 99 1.13 2.32 14.10
N PHE A 100 1.97 2.34 13.06
CA PHE A 100 3.31 2.90 13.14
C PHE A 100 3.30 4.42 13.42
N LEU A 101 2.43 5.18 12.76
CA LEU A 101 2.34 6.64 12.98
C LEU A 101 1.82 7.01 14.37
N GLU A 102 0.95 6.19 14.95
CA GLU A 102 0.51 6.31 16.35
C GLU A 102 1.68 6.08 17.31
N GLN A 103 2.49 5.03 17.07
CA GLN A 103 3.66 4.72 17.89
C GLN A 103 4.73 5.82 17.86
N GLU A 104 4.95 6.44 16.69
CA GLU A 104 5.92 7.53 16.52
C GLU A 104 5.43 8.90 17.04
N GLY A 105 4.22 8.98 17.60
CA GLY A 105 3.64 10.22 18.11
C GLY A 105 3.49 11.30 17.03
N LEU A 106 3.35 10.90 15.76
CA LEU A 106 3.06 11.86 14.68
C LEU A 106 1.60 12.33 14.73
N VAL A 107 0.74 11.55 15.39
CA VAL A 107 -0.66 11.86 15.65
C VAL A 107 -0.86 12.01 17.15
N ASP A 108 -0.33 13.11 17.70
CA ASP A 108 -0.58 13.46 19.09
C ASP A 108 -1.08 14.90 19.21
N ARG A 109 -2.08 15.08 20.08
CA ARG A 109 -3.04 16.18 20.04
C ARG A 109 -2.39 17.49 20.50
N HIS A 110 -2.67 18.59 19.78
CA HIS A 110 -3.20 19.88 20.30
C HIS A 110 -2.82 21.16 19.51
N VAL A 111 -2.09 21.11 18.38
CA VAL A 111 -1.76 22.35 17.61
C VAL A 111 -1.95 22.25 16.08
N GLU A 112 -1.99 21.07 15.46
CA GLU A 112 -1.95 20.93 13.98
C GLU A 112 -3.14 20.18 13.34
N LEU A 113 -4.31 20.11 14.00
CA LEU A 113 -5.49 19.33 13.57
C LEU A 113 -5.85 19.45 12.08
N PHE A 114 -5.86 20.66 11.50
CA PHE A 114 -6.20 20.84 10.08
C PHE A 114 -5.14 20.23 9.14
N GLN A 115 -3.86 20.33 9.49
CA GLN A 115 -2.78 19.76 8.69
C GLN A 115 -2.76 18.23 8.80
N GLU A 116 -3.05 17.70 9.99
CA GLU A 116 -3.26 16.27 10.23
C GLU A 116 -4.41 15.74 9.37
N MET A 117 -5.56 16.41 9.36
CA MET A 117 -6.70 16.01 8.53
C MET A 117 -6.38 16.01 7.03
N GLU A 118 -5.69 17.03 6.53
CA GLU A 118 -5.27 17.08 5.12
C GLU A 118 -4.36 15.89 4.77
N LEU A 119 -3.42 15.57 5.67
CA LEU A 119 -2.52 14.43 5.52
C LEU A 119 -3.29 13.10 5.51
N LEU A 120 -4.26 12.93 6.40
CA LEU A 120 -5.12 11.75 6.44
C LEU A 120 -5.91 11.59 5.13
N HIS A 121 -6.51 12.67 4.63
CA HIS A 121 -7.20 12.64 3.33
C HIS A 121 -6.25 12.31 2.19
N LEU A 122 -5.00 12.74 2.26
CA LEU A 122 -4.01 12.45 1.25
C LEU A 122 -3.58 10.98 1.21
N VAL A 123 -3.32 10.41 2.39
CA VAL A 123 -2.99 8.99 2.55
C VAL A 123 -4.18 8.12 2.14
N ASN A 124 -5.39 8.47 2.56
CA ASN A 124 -6.61 7.77 2.13
C ASN A 124 -6.75 7.78 0.60
N ARG A 125 -6.63 8.95 -0.03
CA ARG A 125 -6.70 9.11 -1.49
C ARG A 125 -5.67 8.30 -2.26
N PHE A 126 -4.51 8.01 -1.67
CA PHE A 126 -3.52 7.13 -2.26
C PHE A 126 -4.01 5.68 -2.26
N PHE A 127 -4.41 5.17 -1.08
CA PHE A 127 -4.83 3.79 -0.93
C PHE A 127 -6.13 3.47 -1.68
N ASP A 128 -7.08 4.41 -1.73
CA ASP A 128 -8.32 4.22 -2.49
C ASP A 128 -8.04 4.05 -3.99
N ARG A 129 -7.12 4.86 -4.53
CA ARG A 129 -6.66 4.73 -5.92
C ARG A 129 -5.87 3.45 -6.15
N ALA A 130 -4.98 3.11 -5.23
CA ALA A 130 -4.21 1.87 -5.28
C ALA A 130 -5.13 0.65 -5.40
N VAL A 131 -6.15 0.56 -4.53
CA VAL A 131 -7.15 -0.52 -4.57
C VAL A 131 -7.90 -0.52 -5.89
N PHE A 132 -8.45 0.62 -6.31
CA PHE A 132 -9.22 0.73 -7.55
C PHE A 132 -8.40 0.29 -8.78
N TYR A 133 -7.20 0.82 -8.96
CA TYR A 133 -6.37 0.49 -10.12
C TYR A 133 -5.81 -0.93 -10.09
N THR A 134 -5.59 -1.49 -8.89
CA THR A 134 -5.25 -2.91 -8.76
C THR A 134 -6.41 -3.81 -9.15
N ALA A 135 -7.64 -3.52 -8.72
CA ALA A 135 -8.82 -4.26 -9.17
C ALA A 135 -8.97 -4.20 -10.69
N LEU A 136 -8.87 -3.00 -11.26
CA LEU A 136 -8.99 -2.79 -12.71
C LEU A 136 -7.93 -3.58 -13.52
N GLY A 137 -6.66 -3.54 -13.10
CA GLY A 137 -5.60 -4.31 -13.76
C GLY A 137 -5.76 -5.83 -13.60
N TYR A 138 -6.30 -6.27 -12.46
CA TYR A 138 -6.60 -7.67 -12.19
C TYR A 138 -7.70 -8.20 -13.13
N GLU A 139 -8.81 -7.46 -13.24
CA GLU A 139 -9.95 -7.80 -14.09
C GLU A 139 -9.54 -7.86 -15.57
N GLN A 140 -8.78 -6.86 -16.05
CA GLN A 140 -8.27 -6.82 -17.41
C GLN A 140 -7.39 -8.04 -17.73
N ALA A 141 -6.48 -8.41 -16.83
CA ALA A 141 -5.62 -9.57 -17.03
C ALA A 141 -6.42 -10.89 -17.00
N ARG A 142 -7.45 -10.98 -16.17
CA ARG A 142 -8.34 -12.14 -16.12
C ARG A 142 -9.16 -12.29 -17.39
N ALA A 143 -9.74 -11.20 -17.90
CA ALA A 143 -10.47 -11.21 -19.16
C ALA A 143 -9.59 -11.66 -20.34
N ALA A 144 -8.35 -11.17 -20.40
CA ALA A 144 -7.39 -11.55 -21.44
C ALA A 144 -6.91 -13.02 -21.37
N GLN A 145 -7.08 -13.71 -20.24
CA GLN A 145 -6.75 -15.14 -20.10
C GLN A 145 -7.89 -16.06 -20.55
N VAL A 146 -9.12 -15.53 -20.64
CA VAL A 146 -10.32 -16.30 -20.99
C VAL A 146 -10.69 -16.13 -22.47
N ALA A 147 -10.17 -15.08 -23.12
CA ALA A 147 -10.29 -14.82 -24.56
C ALA A 147 -9.28 -15.66 -25.37
#